data_AF-A0A6C1P202-F1
#
_entry.id   AF-A0A6C1P202-F1
#
_cell.length_a   1.000
_cell.length_b   1.000
_cell.length_c   1.000
_cell.angle_alpha   90.00
_cell.angle_beta   90.00
_cell.angle_gamma   90.00
#
_symmetry.space_group_name_H-M   'P 1'
#
loop_
_entity.id
_entity.type
_entity.pdbx_description
1 polymer ?
#
loop_
_entity_poly.entity_id
_entity_poly.type
_entity_poly.pdbx_seq_one_letter_code
_entity_poly.pdbx_strand_id
1 'polypeptide(L)'
;MTWVILPILIFFARIIDVTLGTLRIIFVSRSMKRLAVLVGFFESLIWLIAISQIVQNLSNVATYLAFAAGFAAGNFVGIYLEGKIAVGLLCVRAITRDDATKLMDYLKTSNYGVTIFSARGVQGRVRLLYLVIKRRELNQLLDIIRAHDPKAFITIEDVRAVNEGYFPHTSSSLFSRMTSLRK
;
A
#
# COMPACT_ATOMS: atom_id res chain seq x y z
N MET A 1 -26.47 -14.21 29.13
CA MET A 1 -25.05 -13.93 28.79
C MET A 1 -24.72 -14.25 27.33
N THR A 2 -25.14 -15.40 26.80
CA THR A 2 -24.92 -15.83 25.40
C THR A 2 -25.48 -14.86 24.35
N TRP A 3 -26.57 -14.15 24.66
CA TRP A 3 -27.26 -13.23 23.75
C TRP A 3 -26.50 -11.94 23.44
N VAL A 4 -25.47 -11.59 24.23
CA VAL A 4 -24.67 -10.37 24.07
C VAL A 4 -23.22 -10.69 23.70
N ILE A 5 -22.62 -11.72 24.33
CA ILE A 5 -21.23 -12.12 24.09
C ILE A 5 -21.04 -12.63 22.65
N LEU A 6 -22.00 -13.42 22.15
CA LEU A 6 -21.90 -14.04 20.83
C LEU A 6 -21.97 -13.00 19.69
N PRO A 7 -22.92 -12.03 19.68
CA PRO A 7 -22.89 -10.93 18.72
C PRO A 7 -21.59 -10.11 18.74
N ILE A 8 -21.05 -9.80 19.93
CA ILE A 8 -19.78 -9.06 20.04
C ILE A 8 -18.62 -9.85 19.42
N LEU A 9 -18.55 -11.15 19.68
CA LEU A 9 -17.50 -12.01 19.10
C LEU A 9 -17.63 -12.06 17.57
N ILE A 10 -18.85 -12.18 17.04
CA ILE A 10 -19.10 -12.16 15.59
C ILE A 10 -18.70 -10.82 14.99
N PHE A 11 -19.01 -9.70 15.66
CA PHE A 11 -18.60 -8.37 15.21
C PHE A 11 -17.08 -8.28 15.02
N PHE A 12 -16.28 -8.67 16.02
CA PHE A 12 -14.82 -8.65 15.91
C PHE A 12 -14.28 -9.65 14.89
N ALA A 13 -14.84 -10.87 14.84
CA ALA A 13 -14.47 -11.86 13.84
C ALA A 13 -14.70 -11.33 12.40
N ARG A 14 -15.81 -10.61 12.16
CA ARG A 14 -16.09 -9.98 10.87
C ARG A 14 -15.18 -8.81 10.54
N ILE A 15 -14.77 -8.02 11.53
CA ILE A 15 -13.76 -6.99 11.32
C ILE A 15 -12.47 -7.62 10.80
N ILE A 16 -11.99 -8.69 11.46
CA ILE A 16 -10.76 -9.37 11.07
C ILE A 16 -10.91 -9.98 9.67
N ASP A 17 -12.01 -10.69 9.40
CA ASP A 17 -12.27 -11.30 8.10
C ASP A 17 -12.21 -10.30 6.94
N VAL A 18 -12.98 -9.21 7.03
CA VAL A 18 -13.05 -8.20 5.96
C VAL A 18 -11.72 -7.45 5.81
N THR A 19 -11.03 -7.21 6.93
CA THR A 19 -9.69 -6.62 6.91
C THR A 19 -8.72 -7.54 6.16
N LEU A 20 -8.71 -8.84 6.44
CA LEU A 20 -7.87 -9.82 5.74
C LEU A 20 -8.23 -9.91 4.25
N GLY A 21 -9.52 -9.88 3.90
CA GLY A 21 -9.96 -9.84 2.50
C GLY A 21 -9.42 -8.60 1.76
N THR A 22 -9.43 -7.44 2.42
CA THR A 22 -8.83 -6.21 1.88
C THR A 22 -7.33 -6.37 1.67
N LEU A 23 -6.61 -6.92 2.68
CA LEU A 23 -5.18 -7.20 2.59
C LEU A 23 -4.84 -8.20 1.47
N ARG A 24 -5.66 -9.23 1.27
CA ARG A 24 -5.50 -10.18 0.17
C ARG A 24 -5.57 -9.48 -1.17
N ILE A 25 -6.58 -8.63 -1.41
CA ILE A 25 -6.72 -7.89 -2.66
C ILE A 25 -5.47 -7.03 -2.91
N ILE A 26 -4.97 -6.34 -1.88
CA ILE A 26 -3.73 -5.55 -1.97
C ILE A 26 -2.55 -6.46 -2.37
N PHE A 27 -2.36 -7.59 -1.69
CA PHE A 27 -1.26 -8.51 -1.99
C PHE A 27 -1.36 -9.10 -3.41
N VAL A 28 -2.57 -9.39 -3.91
CA VAL A 28 -2.78 -9.82 -5.30
C VAL A 28 -2.40 -8.70 -6.28
N SER A 29 -2.86 -7.47 -6.06
CA SER A 29 -2.56 -6.32 -6.93
C SER A 29 -1.06 -6.00 -7.00
N ARG A 30 -0.32 -6.34 -5.94
CA ARG A 30 1.14 -6.12 -5.81
C ARG A 30 1.98 -7.34 -6.17
N SER A 31 1.39 -8.37 -6.80
CA SER A 31 2.09 -9.61 -7.18
C SER A 31 2.74 -10.38 -6.01
N MET A 32 2.30 -10.13 -4.77
CA MET A 32 2.80 -10.79 -3.55
C MET A 32 2.10 -12.13 -3.32
N LYS A 33 2.30 -13.07 -4.25
CA LYS A 33 1.55 -14.33 -4.36
C LYS A 33 1.51 -15.16 -3.08
N ARG A 34 2.65 -15.31 -2.38
CA ARG A 34 2.74 -16.14 -1.16
C ARG A 34 1.90 -15.60 -0.01
N LEU A 35 1.94 -14.28 0.23
CA LEU A 35 1.14 -13.66 1.28
C LEU A 35 -0.35 -13.67 0.93
N ALA A 36 -0.70 -13.44 -0.34
CA ALA A 36 -2.09 -13.51 -0.79
C ALA A 36 -2.72 -14.88 -0.55
N VAL A 37 -1.99 -15.96 -0.84
CA VAL A 37 -2.46 -17.34 -0.60
C VAL A 37 -2.62 -17.62 0.90
N LEU A 38 -1.62 -17.25 1.72
CA LEU A 38 -1.66 -17.46 3.16
C LEU A 38 -2.84 -16.71 3.82
N VAL A 39 -3.01 -15.43 3.47
CA VAL A 39 -4.10 -14.60 3.99
C VAL A 39 -5.46 -15.13 3.55
N GLY A 40 -5.60 -15.53 2.29
CA GLY A 40 -6.85 -16.10 1.78
C GLY A 40 -7.27 -17.39 2.49
N PHE A 41 -6.29 -18.23 2.86
CA PHE A 41 -6.57 -19.42 3.68
C PHE A 41 -7.16 -19.05 5.05
N PHE A 42 -6.52 -18.14 5.80
CA PHE A 42 -7.02 -17.72 7.11
C PHE A 42 -8.35 -16.95 7.02
N GLU A 43 -8.52 -16.09 6.01
CA GLU A 43 -9.79 -15.42 5.70
C GLU A 43 -10.91 -16.45 5.55
N SER A 44 -10.73 -17.47 4.69
CA SER A 44 -11.77 -18.49 4.46
C SER A 44 -12.13 -19.29 5.72
N LEU A 45 -11.17 -19.55 6.61
CA LEU A 45 -11.41 -20.24 7.88
C LEU A 45 -12.24 -19.38 8.84
N ILE A 46 -11.91 -18.10 8.97
CA ILE A 46 -12.64 -17.16 9.83
C ILE A 46 -14.06 -16.99 9.30
N TRP A 47 -14.21 -16.83 7.98
CA TRP A 47 -15.51 -16.74 7.33
C TRP A 47 -16.38 -17.97 7.63
N LEU A 48 -15.82 -19.18 7.47
CA LEU A 48 -16.53 -20.44 7.71
C LEU A 48 -16.98 -20.58 9.18
N ILE A 49 -16.13 -20.21 10.13
CA ILE A 49 -16.46 -20.24 11.55
C ILE A 49 -17.55 -19.21 11.86
N ALA A 50 -17.43 -17.99 11.35
CA ALA A 50 -18.39 -16.92 11.58
C ALA A 50 -19.78 -17.24 11.02
N ILE A 51 -19.86 -17.75 9.79
CA ILE A 51 -21.16 -18.10 9.18
C ILE A 51 -21.84 -19.27 9.91
N SER A 52 -21.06 -20.26 10.37
CA SER A 52 -21.58 -21.38 11.16
C SER A 52 -22.23 -20.90 12.46
N GLN A 53 -21.63 -19.93 13.14
CA GLN A 53 -22.19 -19.35 14.37
C GLN A 53 -23.50 -18.59 14.11
N ILE A 54 -23.65 -17.92 12.97
CA ILE A 54 -24.87 -17.18 12.61
C ILE A 54 -26.01 -18.14 12.30
N VAL A 55 -25.74 -19.17 11.50
CA VAL A 55 -26.74 -20.18 11.11
C VAL A 55 -27.23 -20.99 12.33
N GLN A 56 -26.40 -21.17 13.35
CA GLN A 56 -26.82 -21.81 14.60
C GLN A 56 -27.63 -20.87 15.51
N ASN A 57 -27.54 -19.55 15.32
CA ASN A 57 -28.16 -18.53 16.19
C ASN A 57 -29.11 -17.60 15.42
N LEU A 58 -29.92 -18.17 14.52
CA LEU A 58 -30.81 -17.44 13.60
C LEU A 58 -31.93 -16.65 14.31
N SER A 59 -32.25 -16.97 15.57
CA SER A 59 -33.33 -16.36 16.34
C SER A 59 -32.98 -15.01 16.97
N ASN A 60 -31.70 -14.60 16.96
CA ASN A 60 -31.26 -13.36 17.58
C ASN A 60 -30.93 -12.29 16.53
N VAL A 61 -31.79 -11.26 16.43
CA VAL A 61 -31.64 -10.12 15.51
C VAL A 61 -30.32 -9.36 15.74
N ALA A 62 -29.85 -9.29 16.99
CA ALA A 62 -28.60 -8.59 17.33
C ALA A 62 -27.38 -9.23 16.64
N THR A 63 -27.43 -10.52 16.34
CA THR A 63 -26.36 -11.26 15.63
C THR A 63 -26.21 -10.79 14.19
N TYR A 64 -27.32 -10.52 13.51
CA TYR A 64 -27.32 -9.99 12.14
C TYR A 64 -26.84 -8.55 12.10
N LEU A 65 -27.29 -7.72 13.07
CA LEU A 65 -26.82 -6.35 13.20
C LEU A 65 -25.32 -6.30 13.48
N ALA A 66 -24.83 -7.13 14.40
CA ALA A 66 -23.40 -7.25 14.70
C ALA A 66 -22.59 -7.72 13.49
N PHE A 67 -23.12 -8.65 12.68
CA PHE A 67 -22.47 -9.09 11.45
C PHE A 67 -22.35 -7.95 10.41
N ALA A 68 -23.44 -7.23 10.16
CA ALA A 68 -23.46 -6.11 9.22
C ALA A 68 -22.57 -4.94 9.70
N ALA A 69 -22.65 -4.61 10.99
CA ALA A 69 -21.80 -3.59 11.61
C ALA A 69 -20.31 -3.99 11.57
N GLY A 70 -20.00 -5.25 11.84
CA GLY A 70 -18.64 -5.77 11.79
C GLY A 70 -18.08 -5.74 10.36
N PHE A 71 -18.92 -5.99 9.35
CA PHE A 71 -18.54 -5.83 7.95
C PHE A 71 -18.20 -4.37 7.60
N ALA A 72 -19.05 -3.42 7.99
CA ALA A 72 -18.82 -2.00 7.74
C ALA A 72 -17.55 -1.50 8.45
N ALA A 73 -17.38 -1.84 9.74
CA ALA A 73 -16.19 -1.50 10.52
C ALA A 73 -14.92 -2.16 9.96
N GLY A 74 -15.01 -3.42 9.53
CA GLY A 74 -13.91 -4.14 8.90
C GLY A 74 -13.42 -3.47 7.61
N ASN A 75 -14.32 -2.95 6.77
CA ASN A 75 -13.93 -2.18 5.59
C ASN A 75 -13.17 -0.90 5.97
N PHE A 76 -13.66 -0.16 6.97
CA PHE A 76 -12.97 1.03 7.46
C PHE A 76 -11.56 0.71 7.98
N VAL A 77 -11.43 -0.34 8.79
CA VAL A 77 -10.13 -0.81 9.30
C VAL A 77 -9.22 -1.30 8.18
N GLY A 78 -9.77 -2.00 7.18
CA GLY A 78 -9.05 -2.44 5.99
C GLY A 78 -8.46 -1.28 5.19
N ILE A 79 -9.25 -0.24 4.92
CA ILE A 79 -8.79 0.99 4.23
C ILE A 79 -7.72 1.71 5.06
N TYR A 80 -7.91 1.81 6.37
CA TYR A 80 -6.92 2.43 7.25
C TYR A 80 -5.58 1.66 7.26
N LEU A 81 -5.63 0.33 7.29
CA LEU A 81 -4.44 -0.53 7.22
C LEU A 81 -3.77 -0.48 5.86
N GLU A 82 -4.54 -0.41 4.76
CA GLU A 82 -4.00 -0.22 3.41
C GLU A 82 -3.10 1.03 3.36
N GLY A 83 -3.60 2.16 3.88
CA GLY A 83 -2.85 3.41 3.96
C GLY A 83 -1.57 3.31 4.78
N LYS A 84 -1.58 2.55 5.88
CA LYS A 84 -0.43 2.40 6.78
C LYS A 84 0.63 1.43 6.26
N ILE A 85 0.21 0.37 5.56
CA ILE A 85 1.11 -0.66 5.04
C ILE A 85 2.00 -0.08 3.94
N ALA A 86 1.50 0.89 3.14
CA ALA A 86 2.26 1.62 2.13
C ALA A 86 3.21 0.72 1.30
N VAL A 87 2.73 -0.49 0.98
CA VAL A 87 3.49 -1.51 0.25
C VAL A 87 3.37 -1.28 -1.24
N GLY A 88 4.50 -1.43 -1.93
CA GLY A 88 4.59 -1.30 -3.37
C GLY A 88 5.62 -0.27 -3.79
N LEU A 89 5.80 -0.20 -5.11
CA LEU A 89 6.66 0.76 -5.77
C LEU A 89 5.81 1.79 -6.50
N LEU A 90 6.27 3.03 -6.51
CA LEU A 90 5.67 4.13 -7.24
C LEU A 90 6.68 4.65 -8.25
N CYS A 91 6.19 4.98 -9.43
CA CYS A 91 6.90 5.84 -10.36
C CYS A 91 6.44 7.27 -10.10
N VAL A 92 7.38 8.15 -9.79
CA VAL A 92 7.13 9.58 -9.61
C VAL A 92 7.80 10.31 -10.74
N ARG A 93 7.02 11.11 -11.47
CA ARG A 93 7.50 11.98 -12.54
C ARG A 93 7.32 13.41 -12.09
N ALA A 94 8.41 14.18 -12.03
CA ALA A 94 8.35 15.59 -11.66
C ALA A 94 8.87 16.43 -12.82
N ILE A 95 8.11 17.44 -13.23
CA ILE A 95 8.49 18.37 -14.28
C ILE A 95 8.80 19.71 -13.62
N THR A 96 10.03 20.16 -13.74
CA THR A 96 10.51 21.44 -13.21
C THR A 96 11.02 22.32 -14.35
N ARG A 97 10.86 23.64 -14.18
CA ARG A 97 11.35 24.66 -15.11
C ARG A 97 12.69 25.23 -14.69
N ASP A 98 12.99 25.13 -13.40
CA ASP A 98 14.19 25.68 -12.80
C ASP A 98 15.38 24.75 -12.99
N ASP A 99 16.57 25.25 -12.65
CA ASP A 99 17.78 24.47 -12.72
C ASP A 99 17.75 23.30 -11.73
N ALA A 100 17.35 22.12 -12.22
CA ALA A 100 17.21 20.90 -11.42
C ALA A 100 18.54 20.34 -10.88
N THR A 101 19.68 21.01 -11.12
CA THR A 101 21.01 20.52 -10.73
C THR A 101 21.13 20.36 -9.21
N LYS A 102 20.66 21.34 -8.43
CA LYS A 102 20.66 21.24 -6.94
C LYS A 102 19.77 20.12 -6.43
N LEU A 103 18.57 19.98 -7.01
CA LEU A 103 17.63 18.91 -6.67
C LEU A 103 18.22 17.53 -7.01
N MET A 104 18.90 17.42 -8.15
CA MET A 104 19.57 16.19 -8.57
C MET A 104 20.69 15.78 -7.60
N ASP A 105 21.55 16.73 -7.22
CA ASP A 105 22.65 16.46 -6.28
C ASP A 105 22.10 16.04 -4.90
N TYR A 106 21.01 16.66 -4.46
CA TYR A 106 20.34 16.29 -3.22
C TYR A 106 19.72 14.89 -3.29
N LEU A 107 19.01 14.56 -4.38
CA LEU A 107 18.42 13.23 -4.57
C LEU A 107 19.50 12.14 -4.65
N LYS A 108 20.63 12.44 -5.30
CA LYS A 108 21.78 11.54 -5.42
C LYS A 108 22.44 11.28 -4.06
N THR A 109 22.68 12.32 -3.26
CA THR A 109 23.23 12.18 -1.89
C THR A 109 22.26 11.49 -0.95
N SER A 110 20.96 11.63 -1.20
CA SER A 110 19.88 10.93 -0.48
C SER A 110 19.62 9.49 -0.98
N ASN A 111 20.47 8.97 -1.87
CA ASN A 111 20.42 7.59 -2.40
C ASN A 111 19.14 7.25 -3.18
N TYR A 112 18.50 8.24 -3.80
CA TYR A 112 17.39 8.03 -4.73
C TYR A 112 17.91 7.76 -6.15
N GLY A 113 17.41 6.71 -6.79
CA GLY A 113 17.56 6.50 -8.23
C GLY A 113 16.71 7.52 -9.00
N VAL A 114 17.37 8.48 -9.66
CA VAL A 114 16.71 9.48 -10.49
C VAL A 114 17.30 9.47 -11.90
N THR A 115 16.43 9.55 -12.91
CA THR A 115 16.80 9.80 -14.31
C THR A 115 16.23 11.14 -14.74
N ILE A 116 17.03 11.97 -15.39
CA ILE A 116 16.62 13.28 -15.89
C ILE A 116 16.61 13.28 -17.41
N PHE A 117 15.54 13.85 -17.97
CA PHE A 117 15.39 14.11 -19.38
C PHE A 117 15.22 15.61 -19.62
N SER A 118 15.88 16.14 -20.66
CA SER A 118 15.56 17.47 -21.17
C SER A 118 14.31 17.37 -22.04
N ALA A 119 13.30 18.18 -21.74
CA ALA A 119 12.01 18.17 -22.43
C ALA A 119 11.56 19.59 -22.77
N ARG A 120 10.48 19.71 -23.55
CA ARG A 120 9.85 20.98 -23.90
C ARG A 120 8.35 20.89 -23.56
N GLY A 121 7.91 21.75 -22.65
CA GLY A 121 6.49 21.99 -22.41
C GLY A 121 5.96 23.13 -23.29
N VAL A 122 4.66 23.39 -23.19
CA VAL A 122 4.00 24.50 -23.90
C VAL A 122 4.67 25.85 -23.61
N GLN A 123 5.14 26.04 -22.37
CA GLN A 123 5.72 27.31 -21.91
C GLN A 123 7.27 27.33 -22.00
N GLY A 124 7.89 26.38 -22.71
CA GLY A 124 9.34 26.38 -22.96
C GLY A 124 10.08 25.14 -22.50
N ARG A 125 11.40 25.26 -22.29
CA ARG A 125 12.26 24.15 -21.88
C ARG A 125 11.99 23.77 -20.43
N VAL A 126 11.93 22.47 -20.16
CA VAL A 126 11.70 21.90 -18.82
C VAL A 126 12.62 20.69 -18.62
N ARG A 127 12.85 20.32 -17.36
CA ARG A 127 13.48 19.04 -17.01
C ARG A 127 12.44 18.10 -16.44
N LEU A 128 12.43 16.87 -16.93
CA LEU A 128 11.58 15.80 -16.41
C LEU A 128 12.45 14.86 -15.57
N LEU A 129 12.15 14.78 -14.29
CA LEU A 129 12.71 13.83 -13.36
C LEU A 129 11.83 12.58 -13.34
N TYR A 130 12.45 11.42 -13.43
CA TYR A 130 11.81 10.12 -13.37
C TYR A 130 12.43 9.32 -12.23
N LEU A 131 11.61 8.96 -11.24
CA LEU A 131 12.05 8.24 -10.06
C LEU A 131 11.18 7.00 -9.85
N VAL A 132 11.79 5.93 -9.33
CA VAL A 132 11.06 4.77 -8.83
C VAL A 132 11.39 4.61 -7.36
N ILE A 133 10.37 4.76 -6.50
CA ILE A 133 10.53 4.78 -5.04
C ILE A 133 9.60 3.77 -4.37
N LYS A 134 9.86 3.48 -3.09
CA LYS A 134 8.89 2.76 -2.27
C LYS A 134 7.74 3.70 -1.91
N ARG A 135 6.50 3.19 -1.88
CA ARG A 135 5.31 4.01 -1.56
C ARG A 135 5.41 4.73 -0.21
N ARG A 136 6.06 4.12 0.78
CA ARG A 136 6.36 4.74 2.10
C ARG A 136 7.27 5.98 2.04
N GLU A 137 8.08 6.13 1.00
CA GLU A 137 9.02 7.27 0.81
C GLU A 137 8.39 8.42 0.03
N LEU A 138 7.15 8.27 -0.44
CA LEU A 138 6.48 9.26 -1.28
C LEU A 138 6.40 10.63 -0.62
N ASN A 139 5.94 10.71 0.62
CA ASN A 139 5.75 11.98 1.31
C ASN A 139 7.09 12.72 1.46
N GLN A 140 8.13 12.01 1.87
CA GLN A 140 9.48 12.58 1.98
C GLN A 140 9.98 13.10 0.62
N LEU A 141 9.79 12.35 -0.47
CA LEU A 141 10.18 12.80 -1.81
C LEU A 141 9.39 14.05 -2.24
N LEU A 142 8.08 14.08 -1.98
CA LEU A 142 7.23 15.24 -2.31
C LEU A 142 7.66 16.49 -1.56
N ASP A 143 8.02 16.36 -0.28
CA ASP A 143 8.51 17.47 0.54
C ASP A 143 9.84 18.02 -0.02
N ILE A 144 10.77 17.13 -0.40
CA ILE A 144 12.04 17.51 -1.02
C ILE A 144 11.84 18.27 -2.33
N ILE A 145 10.95 17.75 -3.21
CA ILE A 145 10.68 18.38 -4.50
C ILE A 145 10.02 19.74 -4.31
N ARG A 146 9.01 19.84 -3.44
CA ARG A 146 8.29 21.10 -3.18
C ARG A 146 9.14 22.16 -2.51
N ALA A 147 10.11 21.76 -1.67
CA ALA A 147 11.06 22.68 -1.07
C ALA A 147 11.99 23.33 -2.11
N HIS A 148 12.31 22.61 -3.19
CA HIS A 148 13.17 23.12 -4.27
C HIS A 148 12.38 23.85 -5.37
N ASP A 149 11.24 23.30 -5.79
CA ASP A 149 10.35 23.88 -6.78
C ASP A 149 8.89 23.68 -6.35
N PRO A 150 8.28 24.71 -5.72
CA PRO A 150 6.88 24.68 -5.30
C PRO A 150 5.88 24.57 -6.48
N LYS A 151 6.31 24.90 -7.70
CA LYS A 151 5.49 24.88 -8.92
C LYS A 151 5.75 23.63 -9.77
N ALA A 152 6.53 22.67 -9.27
CA ALA A 152 6.79 21.43 -9.96
C ALA A 152 5.49 20.66 -10.25
N PHE A 153 5.33 20.22 -11.49
CA PHE A 153 4.21 19.38 -11.87
C PHE A 153 4.57 17.91 -11.62
N ILE A 154 3.83 17.24 -10.73
CA ILE A 154 4.17 15.89 -10.26
C ILE A 154 3.05 14.91 -10.64
N THR A 155 3.43 13.79 -11.25
CA THR A 155 2.54 12.64 -11.46
C THR A 155 3.08 11.41 -10.71
N ILE A 156 2.15 10.58 -10.23
CA ILE A 156 2.46 9.39 -9.43
C ILE A 156 1.72 8.21 -10.05
N GLU A 157 2.45 7.16 -10.40
CA GLU A 157 1.93 5.96 -11.05
C GLU A 157 2.31 4.71 -10.25
N ASP A 158 1.41 3.74 -10.14
CA ASP A 158 1.68 2.48 -9.43
C ASP A 158 2.53 1.53 -10.30
N VAL A 159 3.65 1.05 -9.75
CA VAL A 159 4.55 0.11 -10.43
C VAL A 159 4.35 -1.29 -9.89
N ARG A 160 4.05 -2.25 -10.78
CA ARG A 160 3.77 -3.65 -10.42
C ARG A 160 5.03 -4.48 -10.16
N ALA A 161 6.09 -4.25 -10.92
CA ALA A 161 7.34 -4.99 -10.81
C ALA A 161 8.50 -4.15 -11.33
N VAL A 162 9.67 -4.34 -10.73
CA VAL A 162 10.96 -3.76 -11.15
C VAL A 162 11.97 -4.89 -11.08
N ASN A 163 12.79 -5.04 -12.14
CA ASN A 163 13.78 -6.12 -12.19
C ASN A 163 15.06 -5.72 -11.43
N GLU A 164 15.53 -4.48 -11.62
CA GLU A 164 16.73 -3.90 -10.99
C GLU A 164 16.55 -2.38 -10.82
N GLY A 165 17.21 -1.77 -9.82
CA GLY A 165 17.13 -0.32 -9.58
C GLY A 165 17.92 0.16 -8.34
N TYR A 166 18.21 1.46 -8.28
CA TYR A 166 18.88 2.10 -7.15
C TYR A 166 17.83 2.61 -6.15
N PHE A 167 17.63 1.86 -5.06
CA PHE A 167 16.70 2.22 -4.00
C PHE A 167 17.45 2.76 -2.78
N PRO A 168 16.90 3.73 -2.03
CA PRO A 168 17.52 4.20 -0.80
C PRO A 168 17.70 3.06 0.21
N HIS A 169 18.92 2.93 0.73
CA HIS A 169 19.27 1.97 1.78
C HIS A 169 18.60 2.37 3.10
N THR A 170 17.35 1.96 3.32
CA THR A 170 16.84 1.83 4.69
C THR A 170 17.30 0.49 5.25
N SER A 171 18.00 0.55 6.38
CA SER A 171 18.48 -0.57 7.20
C SER A 171 17.53 -1.78 7.23
N SER A 172 18.13 -2.96 7.00
CA SER A 172 17.65 -4.33 7.22
C SER A 172 16.13 -4.57 7.17
N SER A 173 15.62 -5.00 6.02
CA SER A 173 14.42 -5.82 5.93
C SER A 173 14.82 -7.18 5.38
N LEU A 174 14.45 -8.24 6.11
CA LEU A 174 14.67 -9.67 5.82
C LEU A 174 14.23 -10.14 4.40
N PHE A 175 13.63 -9.25 3.61
CA PHE A 175 13.08 -9.53 2.30
C PHE A 175 14.13 -9.60 1.16
N SER A 176 15.35 -9.04 1.35
CA SER A 176 16.37 -9.07 0.27
C SER A 176 17.05 -10.43 0.07
N ARG A 177 16.90 -11.37 1.01
CA ARG A 177 17.57 -12.68 0.95
C ARG A 177 16.86 -13.72 0.08
N MET A 178 15.65 -13.43 -0.43
CA MET A 178 14.85 -14.43 -1.15
C MET A 178 14.93 -14.31 -2.68
N THR A 179 15.59 -13.28 -3.21
CA THR A 179 15.80 -13.09 -4.66
C THR A 179 17.17 -13.55 -5.16
N SER A 180 18.13 -13.88 -4.27
CA SER A 180 19.50 -14.27 -4.67
C SER A 180 19.72 -15.78 -4.85
N LEU A 181 18.69 -16.62 -4.69
CA LEU A 181 18.80 -18.09 -4.81
C LEU A 181 18.22 -18.66 -6.13
N ARG A 182 18.19 -17.85 -7.18
CA ARG A 182 18.05 -18.32 -8.56
C ARG A 182 19.19 -17.78 -9.41
N LYS A 183 20.37 -18.37 -9.23
CA LYS A 183 21.37 -18.55 -10.27
C LYS A 183 21.65 -20.04 -10.38
#